data_AF-A0A2S9G0U2-F1
#
_entry.id   AF-A0A2S9G0U2-F1
#
_cell.length_a   1.000
_cell.length_b   1.000
_cell.length_c   1.000
_cell.angle_alpha   90.00
_cell.angle_beta   90.00
_cell.angle_gamma   90.00
#
_symmetry.space_group_name_H-M   'P 1'
#
loop_
_entity.id
_entity.type
_entity.pdbx_description
1 polymer ?
#
loop_
_entity_poly.entity_id
_entity_poly.type
_entity_poly.pdbx_seq_one_letter_code
_entity_poly.pdbx_strand_id
1 'polypeptide(L)'
;LWRLASLLDAGVSVALSTDAPFGDADPWAAMRAAVHRRAPSGVVLGSDERISAATALALFTGDRPGVPQRIGPGARGDLCILTAP
;
A
#
# COMPACT_ATOMS: atom_id res chain seq x y z
N LEU A 1 -5.68 9.81 -12.76
CA LEU A 1 -4.22 9.68 -12.52
C LEU A 1 -4.00 8.66 -11.41
N TRP A 2 -3.02 7.75 -11.54
CA TRP A 2 -2.77 6.57 -10.67
C TRP A 2 -3.99 5.68 -10.46
N ARG A 3 -4.23 4.77 -11.42
CA ARG A 3 -5.42 3.90 -11.48
C ARG A 3 -5.27 2.63 -10.62
N LEU A 4 -4.99 2.82 -9.32
CA LEU A 4 -4.64 1.73 -8.42
C LEU A 4 -5.75 0.68 -8.28
N ALA A 5 -6.98 1.10 -7.94
CA ALA A 5 -8.10 0.16 -7.77
C ALA A 5 -8.48 -0.49 -9.11
N SER A 6 -8.55 0.30 -10.18
CA SER A 6 -8.83 -0.24 -11.52
C SER A 6 -7.83 -1.33 -11.94
N LEU A 7 -6.54 -1.18 -11.61
CA LEU A 7 -5.52 -2.19 -11.94
C LEU A 7 -5.73 -3.48 -11.14
N LEU A 8 -6.03 -3.35 -9.85
CA LEU A 8 -6.35 -4.50 -9.00
C LEU A 8 -7.60 -5.23 -9.49
N ASP A 9 -8.66 -4.48 -9.83
CA ASP A 9 -9.92 -5.04 -10.36
C ASP A 9 -9.72 -5.73 -11.71
N ALA A 10 -8.76 -5.26 -12.51
CA ALA A 10 -8.35 -5.90 -13.75
C ALA A 10 -7.44 -7.13 -13.56
N GLY A 11 -7.12 -7.51 -12.31
CA GLY A 11 -6.26 -8.64 -11.98
C GLY A 11 -4.77 -8.39 -12.23
N VAL A 12 -4.35 -7.13 -12.36
CA VAL A 12 -2.93 -6.79 -12.50
C VAL A 12 -2.23 -6.94 -11.15
N SER A 13 -1.14 -7.70 -11.11
CA SER A 13 -0.31 -7.80 -9.92
C SER A 13 0.40 -6.47 -9.62
N VAL A 14 0.05 -5.85 -8.50
CA VAL A 14 0.58 -4.55 -8.06
C VAL A 14 1.38 -4.70 -6.76
N ALA A 15 2.41 -3.88 -6.59
CA ALA A 15 3.06 -3.62 -5.31
C ALA A 15 3.10 -2.10 -5.07
N LEU A 16 3.05 -1.68 -3.81
CA LEU A 16 3.27 -0.29 -3.43
C LEU A 16 4.76 -0.06 -3.11
N SER A 17 5.21 1.15 -3.37
CA SER A 17 6.57 1.61 -3.07
C SER A 17 6.51 3.10 -2.74
N THR A 18 7.53 3.59 -2.03
CA THR A 18 7.74 5.02 -1.75
C THR A 18 8.50 5.73 -2.87
N ASP A 19 9.21 4.99 -3.72
CA ASP A 19 10.16 5.53 -4.69
C ASP A 19 11.28 6.37 -4.03
N ALA A 20 11.63 6.07 -2.77
CA ALA A 20 12.74 6.74 -2.10
C ALA A 20 14.08 6.46 -2.82
N PRO A 21 14.98 7.46 -2.95
CA PRO A 21 14.95 8.76 -2.30
C PRO A 21 14.23 9.88 -3.09
N PHE A 22 13.58 9.56 -4.22
CA PHE A 22 12.79 10.56 -4.94
C PHE A 22 11.52 10.92 -4.17
N GLY A 23 10.80 9.91 -3.65
CA GLY A 23 9.72 10.09 -2.68
C GLY A 23 10.18 10.06 -1.22
N ASP A 24 9.27 10.41 -0.31
CA ASP A 24 9.46 10.30 1.14
C ASP A 24 9.53 8.82 1.56
N ALA A 25 10.43 8.47 2.48
CA ALA A 25 10.65 7.09 2.90
C ALA A 25 9.57 6.51 3.84
N ASP A 26 8.62 7.32 4.35
CA ASP A 26 7.53 6.85 5.22
C ASP A 26 6.53 5.94 4.45
N PRO A 27 6.55 4.61 4.66
CA PRO A 27 5.61 3.72 3.97
C PRO A 27 4.17 3.96 4.43
N TRP A 28 3.96 4.46 5.65
CA TRP A 28 2.62 4.78 6.15
C TRP A 28 2.02 5.98 5.43
N ALA A 29 2.83 6.95 5.00
CA ALA A 29 2.37 8.06 4.17
C ALA A 29 1.89 7.56 2.80
N ALA A 30 2.64 6.65 2.17
CA ALA A 30 2.24 6.04 0.91
C ALA A 30 0.94 5.24 1.05
N MET A 31 0.80 4.44 2.12
CA MET A 31 -0.44 3.72 2.42
C MET A 31 -1.62 4.67 2.65
N ARG A 32 -1.45 5.73 3.46
CA ARG A 32 -2.50 6.76 3.66
C ARG A 32 -2.91 7.44 2.35
N ALA A 33 -1.97 7.71 1.45
CA ALA A 33 -2.26 8.28 0.15
C ALA A 33 -3.09 7.33 -0.73
N ALA A 34 -2.79 6.03 -0.73
CA ALA A 34 -3.57 5.01 -1.44
C ALA A 34 -5.00 4.86 -0.90
N VAL A 35 -5.16 4.94 0.43
CA VAL A 35 -6.47 4.80 1.10
C VAL A 35 -7.33 6.05 0.97
N HIS A 36 -6.76 7.23 1.23
CA HIS A 36 -7.55 8.46 1.31
C HIS A 36 -7.57 9.27 0.03
N ARG A 37 -6.54 9.12 -0.81
CA ARG A 37 -6.37 9.83 -2.08
C ARG A 37 -6.46 11.35 -1.94
N ARG A 38 -6.06 11.90 -0.79
CA ARG A 38 -6.24 13.31 -0.43
C ARG A 38 -4.93 14.08 -0.57
N ALA A 39 -4.94 15.12 -1.40
CA ALA A 39 -3.83 16.05 -1.53
C ALA A 39 -3.72 16.97 -0.31
N PRO A 40 -2.56 17.64 -0.08
CA PRO A 40 -2.42 18.62 1.01
C PRO A 40 -3.46 19.74 0.98
N SER A 41 -3.94 20.12 -0.22
CA SER A 41 -5.03 21.10 -0.40
C SER A 41 -6.41 20.61 0.07
N GLY A 42 -6.55 19.33 0.40
CA GLY A 42 -7.80 18.70 0.78
C GLY A 42 -8.58 18.07 -0.37
N VAL A 43 -8.16 18.30 -1.62
CA VAL A 43 -8.79 17.71 -2.80
C VAL A 43 -8.59 16.19 -2.82
N VAL A 44 -9.64 15.44 -3.11
CA VAL A 44 -9.59 13.99 -3.33
C VAL A 44 -9.32 13.72 -4.81
N LEU A 45 -8.25 12.99 -5.10
CA LEU A 45 -7.80 12.65 -6.45
C LEU A 45 -8.30 11.27 -6.86
N GLY A 46 -9.31 11.19 -7.73
CA GLY A 46 -9.86 9.91 -8.20
C GLY A 46 -10.33 9.04 -7.04
N SER A 47 -11.47 9.41 -6.44
CA SER A 47 -12.08 8.72 -5.30
C SER A 47 -12.29 7.22 -5.52
N ASP A 48 -12.54 6.84 -6.77
CA ASP A 48 -12.84 5.47 -7.16
C ASP A 48 -11.57 4.61 -7.22
N GLU A 49 -10.39 5.23 -7.13
CA GLU A 49 -9.09 4.56 -7.09
C GLU A 49 -8.59 4.32 -5.66
N ARG A 50 -9.46 4.49 -4.66
CA ARG A 50 -9.16 4.18 -3.25
C ARG A 50 -9.11 2.67 -3.03
N ILE A 51 -8.23 2.25 -2.14
CA ILE A 51 -8.18 0.87 -1.66
C ILE A 51 -8.33 0.82 -0.14
N SER A 52 -8.65 -0.36 0.41
CA SER A 52 -8.72 -0.55 1.85
C SER A 52 -7.33 -0.47 2.50
N ALA A 53 -7.27 -0.13 3.80
CA ALA A 53 -6.01 -0.14 4.56
C ALA A 53 -5.36 -1.54 4.58
N ALA A 54 -6.16 -2.60 4.70
CA ALA A 54 -5.68 -3.97 4.64
C ALA A 54 -5.05 -4.31 3.28
N THR A 55 -5.67 -3.85 2.19
CA THR A 55 -5.10 -3.98 0.84
C THR A 55 -3.79 -3.20 0.73
N ALA A 56 -3.74 -1.96 1.20
CA ALA A 56 -2.52 -1.15 1.15
C ALA A 56 -1.35 -1.80 1.90
N LEU A 57 -1.61 -2.35 3.10
CA LEU A 57 -0.61 -3.09 3.88
C LEU A 57 -0.16 -4.37 3.16
N ALA A 58 -1.08 -5.14 2.58
CA ALA A 58 -0.78 -6.34 1.82
C ALA A 58 0.13 -6.05 0.62
N LEU A 59 -0.09 -4.93 -0.09
CA LEU A 59 0.71 -4.51 -1.24
C LEU A 59 2.09 -3.96 -0.88
N PHE A 60 2.37 -3.71 0.40
CA PHE A 60 3.67 -3.20 0.89
C PHE A 60 4.53 -4.28 1.58
N THR A 61 3.94 -5.42 1.95
CA THR A 61 4.60 -6.43 2.79
C THR A 61 5.08 -7.66 2.03
N GLY A 62 4.71 -7.82 0.76
CA GLY A 62 5.12 -8.93 -0.10
C GLY A 62 6.48 -8.74 -0.78
N ASP A 63 7.14 -9.85 -1.13
CA ASP A 63 8.36 -9.86 -1.96
C ASP A 63 8.06 -9.82 -3.46
N ARG A 64 6.81 -10.09 -3.84
CA ARG A 64 6.30 -10.09 -5.21
C ARG A 64 5.00 -9.31 -5.30
N PRO A 65 4.79 -8.53 -6.38
CA PRO A 65 3.52 -7.85 -6.63
C PRO A 65 2.32 -8.81 -6.55
N GLY A 66 1.27 -8.38 -5.84
CA GLY A 66 0.03 -9.14 -5.65
C GLY A 66 0.11 -10.31 -4.68
N VAL A 67 1.28 -10.61 -4.08
CA VAL A 67 1.44 -11.73 -3.14
C VAL A 67 1.82 -11.19 -1.76
N PRO A 68 0.87 -11.05 -0.82
CA PRO A 68 1.18 -10.59 0.52
C PRO A 68 2.02 -11.60 1.29
N GLN A 69 2.94 -11.11 2.12
CA GLN A 69 3.69 -11.95 3.03
C GLN A 69 2.78 -12.53 4.10
N ARG A 70 2.97 -13.81 4.43
CA ARG A 70 2.23 -14.51 5.47
C ARG A 70 3.11 -14.72 6.69
N ILE A 71 2.54 -14.47 7.87
CA ILE A 71 3.19 -14.76 9.15
C ILE A 71 2.81 -16.18 9.56
N GLY A 72 3.81 -17.01 9.85
CA GLY A 72 3.63 -18.38 10.30
C GLY A 72 4.95 -19.10 10.55
N PRO A 73 4.93 -20.30 11.15
CA PRO A 73 6.13 -21.11 11.39
C PRO A 73 6.90 -21.36 10.08
N GLY A 74 8.22 -21.14 10.11
CA GLY A 74 9.10 -21.29 8.95
C GLY A 74 9.14 -20.09 7.98
N ALA A 75 8.31 -19.06 8.18
CA ALA A 75 8.42 -17.80 7.44
C ALA A 75 9.59 -16.94 7.96
N ARG A 76 9.95 -15.89 7.20
CA ARG A 76 10.91 -14.88 7.65
C ARG A 76 10.42 -14.18 8.91
N GLY A 77 11.34 -13.90 9.84
CA GLY A 77 11.08 -13.19 11.10
C GLY A 77 11.05 -11.67 10.97
N ASP A 78 10.80 -11.12 9.78
CA ASP A 78 10.78 -9.68 9.52
C ASP A 78 9.45 -9.09 10.02
N LEU A 79 9.44 -8.63 11.27
CA LEU A 79 8.24 -8.17 11.96
C LEU A 79 8.40 -6.73 12.46
N CYS A 80 7.31 -5.96 12.40
CA CYS A 80 7.19 -4.64 13.00
C CYS A 80 6.11 -4.69 14.10
N ILE A 81 6.46 -4.29 15.32
CA ILE A 81 5.51 -4.23 16.44
C ILE A 81 4.91 -2.84 16.51
N LEU A 82 3.58 -2.77 16.50
CA LEU A 82 2.82 -1.54 16.63
C LEU A 82 2.25 -1.41 18.04
N THR A 83 2.06 -0.18 18.50
CA THR A 83 1.52 0.12 19.84
C THR A 83 0.00 0.06 19.90
N ALA A 84 -0.68 0.00 18.76
CA ALA A 84 -2.14 -0.06 18.65
C ALA A 84 -2.57 -1.17 17.66
N PRO A 85 -3.75 -1.78 17.86
CA PRO A 85 -4.35 -2.69 16.89
C PRO A 85 -4.89 -1.99 15.65
#